data_AF-A0A2V7L675-F1
#
_entry.id   AF-A0A2V7L675-F1
#
_cell.length_a   1.000
_cell.length_b   1.000
_cell.length_c   1.000
_cell.angle_alpha   90.00
_cell.angle_beta   90.00
_cell.angle_gamma   90.00
#
_symmetry.space_group_name_H-M   'P 1'
#
loop_
_entity.id
_entity.type
_entity.pdbx_description
1 polymer ?
#
loop_
_entity_poly.entity_id
_entity_poly.type
_entity_poly.pdbx_seq_one_letter_code
_entity_poly.pdbx_strand_id
1 'polypeptide(L)'
;MPRTRTERGVALPMVLLVMVVLIILVAAGFAGLGSERRVHANDEAALDAFTLAETGLELFLAKRDSFGFVASPPAVSESTRIVFGSGYADVVLKQMRTDGAAQRYGYVLRSHGVSTVKALTGTPQAERTVAEYAVWQSGSMNVLAGWTSVSGLHKNGASSMGSGADQCGQAPAVAGVAVPANPGYTQNGSGLAPQGSPPVKNVAPTPGETGDSVKIDWAGITNGSALTPDITIPPGSWPSFSNPSYWPTILVNGNWTLPSDGQGTLIVTGGLTISGNTTWNGVLLVGGNLTANGNNTVNGATVTGLNVKLGQTLSQGDVGNGTKSFNYNSCNVASAMGKWGQLVGYSNAWVDNWPTY
;
A
#
# COMPACT_ATOMS: atom_id res chain seq x y z
N MET A 1 -76.99 -42.65 -59.16
CA MET A 1 -76.42 -41.35 -58.75
C MET A 1 -76.57 -41.21 -57.24
N PRO A 2 -75.49 -41.17 -56.45
CA PRO A 2 -75.57 -40.99 -55.01
C PRO A 2 -75.80 -39.51 -54.66
N ARG A 3 -76.72 -39.25 -53.72
CA ARG A 3 -76.97 -37.92 -53.14
C ARG A 3 -75.78 -37.51 -52.26
N THR A 4 -75.11 -36.43 -52.64
CA THR A 4 -74.15 -35.72 -51.77
C THR A 4 -74.90 -35.10 -50.59
N ARG A 5 -74.68 -35.62 -49.37
CA ARG A 5 -75.12 -34.96 -48.14
C ARG A 5 -74.34 -33.66 -47.99
N THR A 6 -75.07 -32.57 -47.73
CA THR A 6 -74.54 -31.22 -47.64
C THR A 6 -73.80 -31.04 -46.31
N GLU A 7 -72.47 -30.96 -46.32
CA GLU A 7 -71.60 -30.71 -45.14
C GLU A 7 -71.65 -29.24 -44.63
N ARG A 8 -72.78 -28.53 -44.78
CA ARG A 8 -72.87 -27.08 -44.49
C ARG A 8 -73.17 -26.73 -43.03
N GLY A 9 -73.40 -27.71 -42.15
CA GLY A 9 -73.79 -27.48 -40.74
C GLY A 9 -72.67 -27.59 -39.69
N VAL A 10 -71.51 -28.15 -40.04
CA VAL A 10 -70.42 -28.44 -39.08
C VAL A 10 -69.28 -27.40 -39.12
N ALA A 11 -69.18 -26.62 -40.21
CA ALA A 11 -68.08 -25.68 -40.42
C ALA A 11 -68.02 -24.56 -39.37
N LEU A 12 -69.16 -23.97 -39.00
CA LEU A 12 -69.21 -22.85 -38.05
C LEU A 12 -68.76 -23.21 -36.61
N PRO A 13 -69.27 -24.28 -35.98
CA PRO A 13 -68.79 -24.69 -34.66
C PRO A 13 -67.33 -25.16 -34.68
N MET A 14 -66.86 -25.76 -35.78
CA MET A 14 -65.45 -26.14 -35.92
C MET A 14 -64.54 -24.90 -35.99
N VAL A 15 -64.89 -23.87 -36.76
CA VAL A 15 -64.13 -22.61 -36.85
C VAL A 15 -64.08 -21.89 -35.50
N LEU A 16 -65.19 -21.85 -34.77
CA LEU A 16 -65.24 -21.29 -33.41
C LEU A 16 -64.32 -22.03 -32.45
N LEU A 17 -64.33 -23.36 -32.47
CA LEU A 17 -63.46 -24.17 -31.64
C LEU A 17 -61.98 -23.95 -31.99
N VAL A 18 -61.65 -23.90 -33.29
CA VAL A 18 -60.29 -23.58 -33.76
C VAL A 18 -59.87 -22.19 -33.28
N MET A 19 -60.73 -21.18 -33.40
CA MET A 19 -60.44 -19.82 -32.92
C MET A 19 -60.17 -19.79 -31.42
N VAL A 20 -61.01 -20.45 -30.61
CA VAL A 20 -60.84 -20.51 -29.15
C VAL A 20 -59.52 -21.17 -28.78
N VAL A 21 -59.18 -22.30 -29.42
CA VAL A 21 -57.90 -22.99 -29.20
C VAL A 21 -56.72 -22.08 -29.60
N LEU A 22 -56.83 -21.36 -30.71
CA LEU A 22 -55.80 -20.45 -31.19
C LEU A 22 -55.60 -19.26 -30.22
N ILE A 23 -56.69 -18.69 -29.69
CA ILE A 23 -56.64 -17.63 -28.67
C ILE A 23 -55.94 -18.13 -27.40
N ILE A 24 -56.27 -19.34 -26.92
CA ILE A 24 -55.66 -19.93 -25.72
C ILE A 24 -54.16 -20.18 -25.95
N LEU A 25 -53.76 -20.71 -27.11
CA LEU A 25 -52.36 -20.95 -27.45
C LEU A 25 -51.56 -19.64 -27.55
N VAL A 26 -52.14 -18.60 -28.16
CA VAL A 26 -51.50 -17.29 -28.26
C VAL A 26 -51.37 -16.63 -26.88
N ALA A 27 -52.40 -16.71 -26.04
CA ALA A 27 -52.35 -16.20 -24.66
C ALA A 27 -51.27 -16.93 -23.83
N ALA A 28 -51.19 -18.26 -23.94
CA ALA A 28 -50.14 -19.05 -23.29
C ALA A 28 -48.73 -18.67 -23.80
N GLY A 29 -48.57 -18.45 -25.11
CA GLY A 29 -47.32 -17.99 -25.71
C GLY A 29 -46.88 -16.61 -25.20
N PHE A 30 -47.82 -15.65 -25.10
CA PHE A 30 -47.53 -14.33 -24.55
C PHE A 30 -47.17 -14.37 -23.06
N ALA A 31 -47.85 -15.21 -22.27
CA ALA A 31 -47.52 -15.40 -20.86
C ALA A 31 -46.11 -16.01 -20.68
N GLY A 32 -45.76 -17.02 -21.49
CA GLY A 32 -44.42 -17.61 -21.52
C GLY A 32 -43.33 -16.59 -21.85
N LEU A 33 -43.47 -15.87 -22.96
CA LEU A 33 -42.51 -14.83 -23.38
C LEU A 33 -42.40 -13.69 -22.36
N GLY A 34 -43.51 -13.32 -21.71
CA GLY A 34 -43.52 -12.31 -20.65
C GLY A 34 -42.73 -12.75 -19.42
N SER A 35 -42.79 -14.05 -19.09
CA SER A 35 -42.02 -14.63 -17.98
C SER A 35 -40.53 -14.71 -18.31
N GLU A 36 -40.15 -15.15 -19.52
CA GLU A 36 -38.76 -15.21 -19.97
C GLU A 36 -38.11 -13.85 -19.98
N ARG A 37 -38.80 -12.82 -20.50
CA ARG A 37 -38.30 -11.44 -20.48
C ARG A 37 -38.06 -10.93 -19.05
N ARG A 38 -38.93 -11.29 -18.10
CA ARG A 38 -38.75 -10.91 -16.69
C ARG A 38 -37.55 -11.60 -16.06
N VAL A 39 -37.36 -12.90 -16.34
CA VAL A 39 -36.20 -13.66 -15.87
C VAL A 39 -34.91 -13.04 -16.43
N HIS A 40 -34.83 -12.83 -17.75
CA HIS A 40 -33.66 -12.21 -18.37
C HIS A 40 -33.35 -10.81 -17.83
N ALA A 41 -34.36 -9.95 -17.67
CA ALA A 41 -34.14 -8.61 -17.14
C ALA A 41 -33.71 -8.62 -15.66
N ASN A 42 -34.19 -9.57 -14.88
CA ASN A 42 -33.74 -9.76 -13.49
C ASN A 42 -32.30 -10.30 -13.42
N ASP A 43 -31.93 -11.22 -14.31
CA ASP A 43 -30.57 -11.77 -14.39
C ASP A 43 -29.57 -10.67 -14.80
N GLU A 44 -29.92 -9.86 -15.80
CA GLU A 44 -29.12 -8.70 -16.23
C GLU A 44 -28.93 -7.70 -15.08
N ALA A 45 -30.01 -7.30 -14.40
CA ALA A 45 -29.91 -6.36 -13.29
C ALA A 45 -29.13 -6.93 -12.09
N ALA A 46 -29.24 -8.24 -11.83
CA ALA A 46 -28.45 -8.91 -10.79
C ALA A 46 -26.95 -8.95 -11.12
N LEU A 47 -26.59 -9.16 -12.39
CA LEU A 47 -25.21 -9.09 -12.87
C LEU A 47 -24.68 -7.65 -12.78
N ASP A 48 -25.47 -6.65 -13.16
CA ASP A 48 -25.07 -5.23 -13.02
C ASP A 48 -24.77 -4.87 -11.56
N ALA A 49 -25.67 -5.25 -10.63
CA ALA A 49 -25.48 -5.00 -9.21
C ALA A 49 -24.23 -5.72 -8.67
N PHE A 50 -23.96 -6.93 -9.14
CA PHE A 50 -22.76 -7.69 -8.81
C PHE A 50 -21.49 -6.98 -9.28
N THR A 51 -21.44 -6.55 -10.54
CA THR A 51 -20.29 -5.82 -11.11
C THR A 51 -20.05 -4.49 -10.39
N LEU A 52 -21.11 -3.76 -10.00
CA LEU A 52 -20.98 -2.55 -9.19
C LEU A 52 -20.36 -2.86 -7.83
N ALA A 53 -20.80 -3.93 -7.17
CA ALA A 53 -20.28 -4.37 -5.89
C ALA A 53 -18.79 -4.75 -5.98
N GLU A 54 -18.40 -5.57 -6.96
CA GLU A 54 -16.99 -5.95 -7.19
C GLU A 54 -16.11 -4.74 -7.51
N THR A 55 -16.55 -3.88 -8.43
CA THR A 55 -15.80 -2.68 -8.81
C THR A 55 -15.59 -1.76 -7.60
N GLY A 56 -16.62 -1.60 -6.75
CA GLY A 56 -16.52 -0.82 -5.52
C GLY A 56 -15.50 -1.41 -4.53
N LEU A 57 -15.48 -2.74 -4.38
CA LEU A 57 -14.54 -3.45 -3.52
C LEU A 57 -13.09 -3.26 -4.01
N GLU A 58 -12.84 -3.54 -5.29
CA GLU A 58 -11.51 -3.43 -5.89
C GLU A 58 -10.99 -1.99 -5.87
N LEU A 59 -11.84 -1.02 -6.20
CA LEU A 59 -11.46 0.38 -6.20
C LEU A 59 -11.12 0.88 -4.80
N PHE A 60 -11.83 0.42 -3.77
CA PHE A 60 -11.51 0.75 -2.38
C PHE A 60 -10.18 0.12 -1.95
N LEU A 61 -9.91 -1.16 -2.28
CA LEU A 61 -8.60 -1.77 -1.99
C LEU A 61 -7.46 -1.00 -2.66
N ALA A 62 -7.64 -0.62 -3.93
CA ALA A 62 -6.59 0.02 -4.72
C ALA A 62 -6.40 1.51 -4.40
N LYS A 63 -7.47 2.23 -4.04
CA LYS A 63 -7.47 3.70 -3.94
C LYS A 63 -8.13 4.22 -2.67
N ARG A 64 -8.03 3.47 -1.57
CA ARG A 64 -8.55 3.84 -0.24
C ARG A 64 -8.32 5.32 0.12
N ASP A 65 -7.09 5.80 -0.05
CA ASP A 65 -6.69 7.15 0.33
C ASP A 65 -7.38 8.24 -0.52
N SER A 66 -7.77 7.92 -1.76
CA SER A 66 -8.53 8.84 -2.62
C SER A 66 -9.93 9.13 -2.10
N PHE A 67 -10.45 8.28 -1.20
CA PHE A 67 -11.72 8.48 -0.50
C PHE A 67 -11.55 9.23 0.84
N GLY A 68 -10.35 9.73 1.15
CA GLY A 68 -10.06 10.54 2.34
C GLY A 68 -9.62 9.73 3.56
N PHE A 69 -9.44 8.42 3.44
CA PHE A 69 -8.96 7.57 4.54
C PHE A 69 -7.43 7.54 4.57
N VAL A 70 -6.82 8.31 5.46
CA VAL A 70 -5.35 8.48 5.53
C VAL A 70 -4.71 7.77 6.73
N ALA A 71 -5.50 7.08 7.57
CA ALA A 71 -4.98 6.35 8.72
C ALA A 71 -4.19 5.12 8.26
N SER A 72 -3.00 4.91 8.82
CA SER A 72 -2.16 3.74 8.54
C SER A 72 -1.63 3.15 9.86
N PRO A 73 -2.05 1.94 10.25
CA PRO A 73 -3.03 1.07 9.58
C PRO A 73 -4.44 1.69 9.52
N PRO A 74 -5.36 1.14 8.69
CA PRO A 74 -6.74 1.62 8.62
C PRO A 74 -7.44 1.68 9.97
N ALA A 75 -8.42 2.58 10.10
CA ALA A 75 -9.21 2.70 11.32
C ALA A 75 -10.04 1.43 11.57
N VAL A 76 -10.59 1.31 12.78
CA VAL A 76 -11.42 0.15 13.19
C VAL A 76 -12.60 -0.06 12.24
N SER A 77 -13.15 1.02 11.68
CA SER A 77 -14.12 0.95 10.60
C SER A 77 -14.03 2.19 9.71
N GLU A 78 -14.18 1.97 8.40
CA GLU A 78 -14.19 3.02 7.37
C GLU A 78 -15.31 2.70 6.39
N SER A 79 -16.02 3.72 5.93
CA SER A 79 -17.16 3.52 5.02
C SER A 79 -17.29 4.66 4.04
N THR A 80 -17.53 4.34 2.78
CA THR A 80 -17.75 5.33 1.72
C THR A 80 -18.74 4.82 0.69
N ARG A 81 -19.40 5.75 -0.01
CA ARG A 81 -20.21 5.45 -1.18
C ARG A 81 -19.45 5.83 -2.45
N ILE A 82 -19.33 4.87 -3.36
CA ILE A 82 -18.73 5.07 -4.69
C ILE A 82 -19.86 5.14 -5.70
N VAL A 83 -19.97 6.25 -6.41
CA VAL A 83 -21.03 6.48 -7.40
C VAL A 83 -20.51 6.14 -8.81
N PHE A 84 -21.30 5.36 -9.54
CA PHE A 84 -21.04 4.97 -10.92
C PHE A 84 -22.18 5.48 -11.84
N GLY A 85 -22.02 5.35 -13.15
CA GLY A 85 -23.03 5.82 -14.11
C GLY A 85 -24.37 5.07 -14.01
N SER A 86 -24.35 3.78 -13.69
CA SER A 86 -25.54 2.91 -13.60
C SER A 86 -26.03 2.67 -12.18
N GLY A 87 -25.33 3.15 -11.16
CA GLY A 87 -25.67 2.87 -9.77
C GLY A 87 -24.59 3.32 -8.80
N TYR A 88 -24.51 2.68 -7.64
CA TYR A 88 -23.49 2.97 -6.64
C TYR A 88 -23.10 1.71 -5.88
N ALA A 89 -21.96 1.78 -5.18
CA ALA A 89 -21.53 0.76 -4.24
C ALA A 89 -21.23 1.39 -2.88
N ASP A 90 -21.84 0.86 -1.82
CA ASP A 90 -21.54 1.22 -0.44
C ASP A 90 -20.47 0.27 0.10
N VAL A 91 -19.28 0.81 0.34
CA VAL A 91 -18.11 0.05 0.76
C VAL A 91 -17.85 0.29 2.24
N VAL A 92 -17.62 -0.78 2.99
CA VAL A 92 -17.30 -0.76 4.42
C VAL A 92 -16.12 -1.67 4.71
N LEU A 93 -15.02 -1.08 5.19
CA LEU A 93 -13.91 -1.79 5.80
C LEU A 93 -14.15 -1.90 7.31
N LYS A 94 -13.96 -3.09 7.88
CA LYS A 94 -14.08 -3.32 9.32
C LYS A 94 -12.95 -4.19 9.84
N GLN A 95 -12.29 -3.75 10.89
CA GLN A 95 -11.24 -4.50 11.54
C GLN A 95 -11.82 -5.72 12.26
N MET A 96 -11.29 -6.90 11.96
CA MET A 96 -11.69 -8.18 12.54
C MET A 96 -10.64 -8.74 13.50
N ARG A 97 -9.36 -8.44 13.25
CA ARG A 97 -8.24 -8.92 14.06
C ARG A 97 -7.18 -7.82 14.20
N THR A 98 -6.57 -7.74 15.37
CA THR A 98 -5.42 -6.87 15.61
C THR A 98 -4.42 -7.57 16.53
N ASP A 99 -3.15 -7.48 16.14
CA ASP A 99 -1.99 -7.73 16.98
C ASP A 99 -1.08 -6.51 16.84
N GLY A 100 -1.27 -5.54 17.73
CA GLY A 100 -0.52 -4.28 17.73
C GLY A 100 0.97 -4.46 18.01
N ALA A 101 1.37 -5.53 18.70
CA ALA A 101 2.78 -5.81 18.97
C ALA A 101 3.49 -6.32 17.70
N ALA A 102 2.84 -7.21 16.95
CA ALA A 102 3.36 -7.73 15.69
C ALA A 102 3.04 -6.84 14.47
N GLN A 103 2.33 -5.72 14.65
CA GLN A 103 1.83 -4.85 13.58
C GLN A 103 1.01 -5.62 12.52
N ARG A 104 0.17 -6.57 12.96
CA ARG A 104 -0.70 -7.37 12.09
C ARG A 104 -2.15 -6.95 12.28
N TYR A 105 -2.79 -6.51 11.22
CA TYR A 105 -4.18 -6.04 11.27
C TYR A 105 -4.99 -6.72 10.16
N GLY A 106 -6.03 -7.46 10.55
CA GLY A 106 -6.93 -8.16 9.64
C GLY A 106 -8.28 -7.46 9.56
N TYR A 107 -8.83 -7.36 8.36
CA TYR A 107 -10.05 -6.65 8.03
C TYR A 107 -10.99 -7.52 7.21
N VAL A 108 -12.27 -7.17 7.23
CA VAL A 108 -13.25 -7.55 6.21
C VAL A 108 -13.64 -6.31 5.45
N LEU A 109 -13.55 -6.37 4.13
CA LEU A 109 -14.04 -5.34 3.22
C LEU A 109 -15.33 -5.85 2.60
N ARG A 110 -16.42 -5.11 2.78
CA ARG A 110 -17.72 -5.42 2.20
C ARG A 110 -18.09 -4.32 1.22
N SER A 111 -18.66 -4.71 0.08
CA SER A 111 -19.21 -3.78 -0.91
C SER A 111 -20.63 -4.20 -1.26
N HIS A 112 -21.59 -3.30 -1.07
CA HIS A 112 -23.00 -3.46 -1.43
C HIS A 112 -23.32 -2.62 -2.66
N GLY A 113 -23.44 -3.27 -3.81
CA GLY A 113 -23.74 -2.66 -5.09
C GLY A 113 -25.25 -2.56 -5.32
N VAL A 114 -25.72 -1.38 -5.72
CA VAL A 114 -27.12 -1.09 -6.02
C VAL A 114 -27.22 -0.54 -7.44
N SER A 115 -27.88 -1.29 -8.33
CA SER A 115 -28.19 -0.81 -9.68
C SER A 115 -29.40 0.12 -9.63
N THR A 116 -29.21 1.34 -10.14
CA THR A 116 -30.29 2.33 -10.25
C THR A 116 -31.06 2.20 -11.56
N VAL A 117 -30.54 1.43 -12.51
CA VAL A 117 -31.22 1.06 -13.76
C VAL A 117 -32.26 0.01 -13.43
N LYS A 118 -33.53 0.36 -13.62
CA LYS A 118 -34.65 -0.57 -13.36
C LYS A 118 -34.80 -1.52 -14.53
N ALA A 119 -34.74 -2.82 -14.25
CA ALA A 119 -35.05 -3.88 -15.21
C ALA A 119 -36.43 -3.69 -15.86
N LEU A 120 -37.44 -3.37 -15.03
CA LEU A 120 -38.83 -3.15 -15.47
C LEU A 120 -39.51 -2.08 -14.60
N THR A 121 -40.55 -1.45 -15.13
CA THR A 121 -41.36 -0.49 -14.35
C THR A 121 -42.03 -1.20 -13.18
N GLY A 122 -41.81 -0.70 -11.96
CA GLY A 122 -42.42 -1.24 -10.73
C GLY A 122 -41.65 -2.40 -10.08
N THR A 123 -40.49 -2.81 -10.60
CA THR A 123 -39.59 -3.75 -9.90
C THR A 123 -38.68 -3.00 -8.90
N PRO A 124 -38.28 -3.65 -7.80
CA PRO A 124 -37.26 -3.10 -6.91
C PRO A 124 -35.91 -2.95 -7.64
N GLN A 125 -35.01 -2.17 -7.04
CA GLN A 125 -33.63 -2.10 -7.52
C GLN A 125 -32.94 -3.44 -7.30
N ALA A 126 -32.02 -3.78 -8.21
CA ALA A 126 -31.17 -4.94 -8.03
C ALA A 126 -30.02 -4.60 -7.09
N GLU A 127 -29.77 -5.48 -6.14
CA GLU A 127 -28.77 -5.29 -5.10
C GLU A 127 -27.93 -6.56 -4.95
N ARG A 128 -26.63 -6.40 -4.76
CA ARG A 128 -25.69 -7.51 -4.48
C ARG A 128 -24.64 -7.06 -3.48
N THR A 129 -24.25 -7.98 -2.60
CA THR A 129 -23.20 -7.72 -1.61
C THR A 129 -22.09 -8.73 -1.78
N VAL A 130 -20.88 -8.24 -1.98
CA VAL A 130 -19.66 -9.05 -1.99
C VAL A 130 -18.79 -8.65 -0.79
N ALA A 131 -17.96 -9.57 -0.33
CA ALA A 131 -16.98 -9.28 0.70
C ALA A 131 -15.67 -10.02 0.46
N GLU A 132 -14.58 -9.45 0.95
CA GLU A 132 -13.26 -10.07 0.94
C GLU A 132 -12.56 -9.81 2.27
N TYR A 133 -11.85 -10.82 2.79
CA TYR A 133 -10.93 -10.59 3.90
C TYR A 133 -9.64 -9.98 3.39
N ALA A 134 -9.14 -8.96 4.09
CA ALA A 134 -7.90 -8.30 3.75
C ALA A 134 -6.99 -8.17 4.98
N VAL A 135 -5.71 -7.96 4.74
CA VAL A 135 -4.71 -7.70 5.78
C VAL A 135 -3.96 -6.43 5.44
N TRP A 136 -3.66 -5.63 6.47
CA TRP A 136 -2.71 -4.54 6.31
C TRP A 136 -1.30 -5.12 6.28
N GLN A 137 -0.66 -5.02 5.12
CA GLN A 137 0.74 -5.37 4.96
C GLN A 137 1.55 -4.09 5.07
N SER A 138 2.22 -3.89 6.19
CA SER A 138 3.16 -2.78 6.39
C SER A 138 4.28 -2.82 5.33
N GLY A 139 4.78 -1.65 4.94
CA GLY A 139 5.92 -1.57 4.03
C GLY A 139 7.13 -2.29 4.61
N SER A 140 7.96 -2.84 3.74
CA SER A 140 9.24 -3.44 4.11
C SER A 140 10.37 -2.73 3.40
N MET A 141 11.51 -2.55 4.08
CA MET A 141 12.72 -1.97 3.50
C MET A 141 13.81 -3.03 3.44
N ASN A 142 14.50 -3.14 2.30
CA ASN A 142 15.73 -3.93 2.23
C ASN A 142 16.86 -3.18 2.94
N VAL A 143 17.29 -3.68 4.10
CA VAL A 143 18.37 -3.11 4.90
C VAL A 143 19.65 -3.90 4.67
N LEU A 144 20.65 -3.28 4.04
CA LEU A 144 21.95 -3.93 3.77
C LEU A 144 22.90 -3.86 4.97
N ALA A 145 22.78 -2.81 5.78
CA ALA A 145 23.59 -2.52 6.95
C ALA A 145 22.90 -1.51 7.88
N GLY A 146 23.41 -1.35 9.10
CA GLY A 146 23.03 -0.24 9.99
C GLY A 146 23.24 1.13 9.32
N TRP A 147 24.37 1.29 8.61
CA TRP A 147 24.62 2.41 7.70
C TRP A 147 25.07 1.93 6.32
N THR A 148 24.24 2.15 5.31
CA THR A 148 24.56 1.95 3.91
C THR A 148 24.95 3.28 3.27
N SER A 149 26.14 3.38 2.69
CA SER A 149 26.60 4.57 1.95
C SER A 149 26.92 4.20 0.52
N VAL A 150 26.18 4.79 -0.43
CA VAL A 150 26.36 4.51 -1.86
C VAL A 150 27.64 5.18 -2.40
N SER A 151 28.03 6.33 -1.85
CA SER A 151 29.23 7.08 -2.25
C SER A 151 30.51 6.68 -1.49
N GLY A 152 30.42 5.71 -0.57
CA GLY A 152 31.49 5.35 0.35
C GLY A 152 31.55 6.25 1.59
N LEU A 153 32.22 5.74 2.63
CA LEU A 153 32.16 6.30 3.98
C LEU A 153 33.56 6.49 4.58
N HIS A 154 33.78 7.65 5.19
CA HIS A 154 35.00 7.97 5.92
C HIS A 154 34.72 8.16 7.43
N LYS A 155 35.42 7.38 8.27
CA LYS A 155 35.33 7.50 9.72
C LYS A 155 36.56 8.20 10.30
N ASN A 156 36.35 9.32 10.99
CA ASN A 156 37.40 9.99 11.76
C ASN A 156 37.45 9.43 13.19
N GLY A 157 38.55 8.80 13.55
CA GLY A 157 38.81 8.19 14.87
C GLY A 157 38.38 6.72 14.96
N ALA A 158 38.88 6.04 16.00
CA ALA A 158 38.64 4.62 16.26
C ALA A 158 37.38 4.31 17.11
N SER A 159 36.64 5.34 17.53
CA SER A 159 35.40 5.19 18.30
C SER A 159 34.35 4.38 17.51
N SER A 160 33.57 3.58 18.23
CA SER A 160 32.50 2.74 17.67
C SER A 160 31.59 3.53 16.73
N MET A 161 31.13 2.86 15.66
CA MET A 161 30.15 3.37 14.70
C MET A 161 28.74 2.82 14.84
N GLY A 162 28.54 1.86 15.73
CA GLY A 162 27.31 1.07 15.83
C GLY A 162 27.45 -0.32 15.21
N SER A 163 26.36 -1.09 15.26
CA SER A 163 26.34 -2.51 14.91
C SER A 163 25.24 -2.85 13.91
N GLY A 164 25.52 -3.81 13.03
CA GLY A 164 24.51 -4.47 12.19
C GLY A 164 23.68 -5.54 12.91
N ALA A 165 24.01 -5.87 14.16
CA ALA A 165 23.18 -6.79 14.96
C ALA A 165 21.82 -6.14 15.28
N ASP A 166 20.73 -6.86 15.00
CA ASP A 166 19.39 -6.35 15.25
C ASP A 166 19.15 -6.12 16.75
N GLN A 167 19.01 -4.86 17.13
CA GLN A 167 18.72 -4.48 18.52
C GLN A 167 17.32 -4.92 18.98
N CYS A 168 16.40 -5.21 18.05
CA CYS A 168 15.10 -5.74 18.42
C CYS A 168 15.06 -7.27 18.58
N GLY A 169 16.05 -7.98 18.02
CA GLY A 169 16.10 -9.44 18.03
C GLY A 169 14.96 -10.14 17.26
N GLN A 170 14.29 -9.43 16.34
CA GLN A 170 13.17 -9.94 15.55
C GLN A 170 13.56 -10.21 14.08
N ALA A 171 14.69 -9.68 13.63
CA ALA A 171 15.21 -9.88 12.28
C ALA A 171 16.67 -10.38 12.31
N PRO A 172 17.15 -11.03 11.23
CA PRO A 172 18.55 -11.40 11.09
C PRO A 172 19.48 -10.19 11.19
N ALA A 173 20.69 -10.42 11.69
CA ALA A 173 21.74 -9.40 11.67
C ALA A 173 22.12 -9.02 10.23
N VAL A 174 22.45 -7.75 10.04
CA VAL A 174 22.97 -7.18 8.80
C VAL A 174 24.43 -6.75 9.00
N ALA A 175 25.05 -6.18 7.97
CA ALA A 175 26.39 -5.62 8.12
C ALA A 175 26.40 -4.36 9.01
N GLY A 176 27.54 -4.03 9.62
CA GLY A 176 27.67 -2.75 10.33
C GLY A 176 27.58 -1.57 9.37
N VAL A 177 28.44 -1.60 8.35
CA VAL A 177 28.47 -0.64 7.25
C VAL A 177 28.43 -1.37 5.90
N ALA A 178 27.68 -0.84 4.94
CA ALA A 178 27.64 -1.31 3.56
C ALA A 178 28.06 -0.17 2.61
N VAL A 179 29.06 -0.42 1.76
CA VAL A 179 29.69 0.58 0.86
C VAL A 179 30.06 -0.04 -0.50
N PRO A 180 30.31 0.74 -1.55
CA PRO A 180 30.98 0.24 -2.75
C PRO A 180 32.40 -0.23 -2.42
N ALA A 181 33.04 -1.03 -3.28
CA ALA A 181 34.45 -1.41 -3.10
C ALA A 181 35.39 -0.21 -3.29
N ASN A 182 35.04 0.73 -4.18
CA ASN A 182 35.74 1.99 -4.40
C ASN A 182 34.68 3.12 -4.47
N PRO A 183 34.75 4.17 -3.63
CA PRO A 183 35.84 4.52 -2.70
C PRO A 183 35.85 3.77 -1.36
N GLY A 184 34.91 2.86 -1.11
CA GLY A 184 35.01 1.99 0.06
C GLY A 184 34.66 2.62 1.40
N TYR A 185 35.01 1.87 2.44
CA TYR A 185 35.06 2.33 3.82
C TYR A 185 36.51 2.69 4.14
N THR A 186 36.73 3.90 4.65
CA THR A 186 38.04 4.35 5.12
C THR A 186 37.92 4.84 6.56
N GLN A 187 39.00 4.71 7.33
CA GLN A 187 39.04 5.15 8.72
C GLN A 187 40.38 5.78 9.05
N ASN A 188 40.36 6.87 9.79
CA ASN A 188 41.53 7.40 10.49
C ASN A 188 41.53 6.89 11.94
N GLY A 189 42.56 6.15 12.36
CA GLY A 189 42.67 5.55 13.69
C GLY A 189 42.71 4.01 13.67
N SER A 190 43.20 3.40 14.75
CA SER A 190 43.42 1.95 14.85
C SER A 190 42.12 1.13 14.97
N GLY A 191 42.12 -0.09 14.42
CA GLY A 191 40.99 -1.02 14.52
C GLY A 191 39.88 -0.75 13.50
N LEU A 192 38.75 -1.45 13.63
CA LEU A 192 37.56 -1.24 12.82
C LEU A 192 36.42 -0.74 13.70
N ALA A 193 35.96 0.49 13.45
CA ALA A 193 34.91 1.12 14.23
C ALA A 193 33.51 0.50 14.05
N PRO A 194 33.08 0.10 12.82
CA PRO A 194 31.82 -0.62 12.63
C PRO A 194 31.85 -1.98 13.33
N GLN A 195 30.72 -2.38 13.89
CA GLN A 195 30.52 -3.70 14.49
C GLN A 195 29.47 -4.49 13.69
N GLY A 196 29.44 -5.81 13.86
CA GLY A 196 28.53 -6.70 13.15
C GLY A 196 29.26 -7.81 12.41
N SER A 197 28.51 -8.63 11.67
CA SER A 197 29.07 -9.74 10.89
C SER A 197 28.47 -9.75 9.48
N PRO A 198 29.17 -9.22 8.46
CA PRO A 198 30.48 -8.57 8.55
C PRO A 198 30.40 -7.15 9.13
N PRO A 199 31.48 -6.63 9.75
CA PRO A 199 31.55 -5.22 10.17
C PRO A 199 31.43 -4.24 9.00
N VAL A 200 32.09 -4.54 7.88
CA VAL A 200 32.04 -3.79 6.63
C VAL A 200 31.72 -4.75 5.49
N LYS A 201 30.72 -4.40 4.68
CA LYS A 201 30.30 -5.14 3.48
C LYS A 201 30.56 -4.30 2.24
N ASN A 202 31.39 -4.83 1.33
CA ASN A 202 31.51 -4.29 -0.02
C ASN A 202 30.33 -4.83 -0.85
N VAL A 203 29.43 -3.94 -1.25
CA VAL A 203 28.17 -4.31 -1.92
C VAL A 203 28.39 -4.58 -3.40
N ALA A 204 29.08 -3.66 -4.08
CA ALA A 204 29.42 -3.76 -5.50
C ALA A 204 30.70 -2.95 -5.80
N PRO A 205 31.35 -3.12 -6.97
CA PRO A 205 32.59 -2.41 -7.29
C PRO A 205 32.48 -0.88 -7.25
N THR A 206 31.41 -0.33 -7.82
CA THR A 206 31.23 1.13 -8.00
C THR A 206 30.04 1.69 -7.20
N PRO A 207 29.96 3.03 -7.00
CA PRO A 207 28.80 3.68 -6.42
C PRO A 207 27.50 3.42 -7.19
N GLY A 208 27.53 3.44 -8.53
CA GLY A 208 26.35 3.18 -9.36
C GLY A 208 25.76 1.79 -9.11
N GLU A 209 26.59 0.75 -9.17
CA GLU A 209 26.16 -0.64 -8.94
C GLU A 209 25.72 -0.89 -7.48
N THR A 210 26.33 -0.16 -6.53
CA THR A 210 25.88 -0.17 -5.13
C THR A 210 24.50 0.45 -5.01
N GLY A 211 24.26 1.55 -5.73
CA GLY A 211 22.94 2.18 -5.89
C GLY A 211 21.90 1.21 -6.42
N ASP A 212 22.23 0.36 -7.40
CA ASP A 212 21.31 -0.66 -7.95
C ASP A 212 20.97 -1.78 -6.96
N SER A 213 21.89 -2.06 -6.03
CA SER A 213 21.69 -3.01 -4.94
C SER A 213 20.75 -2.47 -3.85
N VAL A 214 20.68 -1.15 -3.67
CA VAL A 214 19.74 -0.46 -2.80
C VAL A 214 18.36 -0.41 -3.47
N LYS A 215 17.41 -1.22 -2.98
CA LYS A 215 16.06 -1.38 -3.55
C LYS A 215 15.08 -0.28 -3.11
N ILE A 216 15.53 0.96 -3.18
CA ILE A 216 14.74 2.17 -2.90
C ILE A 216 14.49 2.87 -4.23
N ASP A 217 13.22 3.13 -4.56
CA ASP A 217 12.83 3.95 -5.71
C ASP A 217 13.06 5.44 -5.42
N TRP A 218 14.32 5.85 -5.46
CA TRP A 218 14.71 7.21 -5.13
C TRP A 218 14.18 8.24 -6.12
N ALA A 219 14.08 7.88 -7.41
CA ALA A 219 13.48 8.74 -8.43
C ALA A 219 12.00 8.97 -8.15
N GLY A 220 11.24 7.91 -7.82
CA GLY A 220 9.85 8.03 -7.46
C GLY A 220 9.63 8.82 -6.16
N ILE A 221 10.50 8.68 -5.15
CA ILE A 221 10.41 9.47 -3.91
C ILE A 221 10.64 10.95 -4.17
N THR A 222 11.70 11.29 -4.92
CA THR A 222 12.04 12.69 -5.21
C THR A 222 11.04 13.38 -6.16
N ASN A 223 10.40 12.61 -7.05
CA ASN A 223 9.33 13.09 -7.92
C ASN A 223 7.92 13.02 -7.30
N GLY A 224 7.79 12.50 -6.06
CA GLY A 224 6.50 12.37 -5.36
C GLY A 224 5.56 11.30 -5.92
N SER A 225 6.06 10.38 -6.75
CA SER A 225 5.25 9.27 -7.31
C SER A 225 5.33 7.97 -6.52
N ALA A 226 6.37 7.80 -5.69
CA ALA A 226 6.55 6.57 -4.90
C ALA A 226 5.91 6.63 -3.50
N LEU A 227 5.78 7.82 -2.92
CA LEU A 227 5.16 8.01 -1.61
C LEU A 227 4.61 9.42 -1.45
N THR A 228 3.66 9.57 -0.53
CA THR A 228 3.17 10.87 -0.05
C THR A 228 3.68 11.08 1.38
N PRO A 229 4.59 12.05 1.62
CA PRO A 229 5.10 12.32 2.96
C PRO A 229 4.01 12.97 3.83
N ASP A 230 4.07 12.73 5.15
CA ASP A 230 3.18 13.42 6.11
C ASP A 230 3.52 14.92 6.19
N ILE A 231 4.80 15.24 6.06
CA ILE A 231 5.33 16.59 6.18
C ILE A 231 6.37 16.81 5.08
N THR A 232 6.22 17.89 4.32
CA THR A 232 7.23 18.36 3.37
C THR A 232 7.80 19.69 3.83
N ILE A 233 9.13 19.78 3.98
CA ILE A 233 9.86 20.95 4.45
C ILE A 233 10.79 21.44 3.32
N PRO A 234 10.68 22.71 2.88
CA PRO A 234 9.56 23.65 3.04
C PRO A 234 8.29 23.22 2.28
N PRO A 235 7.10 23.79 2.58
CA PRO A 235 6.85 24.90 3.53
C PRO A 235 6.51 24.48 4.96
N GLY A 236 6.45 23.17 5.24
CA GLY A 236 6.15 22.66 6.59
C GLY A 236 7.23 23.02 7.61
N SER A 237 6.90 22.85 8.89
CA SER A 237 7.83 23.00 10.01
C SER A 237 8.23 21.66 10.59
N TRP A 238 9.36 21.64 11.31
CA TRP A 238 9.78 20.46 12.06
C TRP A 238 8.73 20.07 13.11
N PRO A 239 8.30 18.80 13.17
CA PRO A 239 7.23 18.38 14.07
C PRO A 239 7.69 18.18 15.53
N SER A 240 6.71 18.12 16.43
CA SER A 240 6.92 17.67 17.82
C SER A 240 6.90 16.15 17.91
N PHE A 241 7.86 15.58 18.65
CA PHE A 241 7.96 14.14 18.93
C PHE A 241 7.52 13.79 20.36
N SER A 242 6.67 14.61 20.98
CA SER A 242 6.15 14.34 22.33
C SER A 242 5.25 13.10 22.42
N ASN A 243 4.70 12.64 21.29
CA ASN A 243 3.92 11.40 21.21
C ASN A 243 4.83 10.22 20.81
N PRO A 244 5.01 9.20 21.66
CA PRO A 244 5.88 8.05 21.36
C PRO A 244 5.35 7.15 20.25
N SER A 245 4.07 7.25 19.89
CA SER A 245 3.47 6.51 18.76
C SER A 245 3.49 7.31 17.45
N TYR A 246 4.08 8.51 17.43
CA TYR A 246 4.14 9.34 16.23
C TYR A 246 5.35 9.00 15.37
N TRP A 247 5.14 8.23 14.29
CA TRP A 247 6.17 7.78 13.34
C TRP A 247 5.92 8.39 11.95
N PRO A 248 6.20 9.70 11.74
CA PRO A 248 5.91 10.36 10.47
C PRO A 248 6.91 9.98 9.35
N THR A 249 6.47 10.14 8.10
CA THR A 249 7.36 10.29 6.95
C THR A 249 7.57 11.79 6.69
N ILE A 250 8.80 12.28 6.89
CA ILE A 250 9.19 13.67 6.71
C ILE A 250 10.07 13.77 5.47
N LEU A 251 9.67 14.55 4.48
CA LEU A 251 10.47 14.90 3.32
C LEU A 251 11.04 16.30 3.50
N VAL A 252 12.36 16.43 3.42
CA VAL A 252 13.09 17.69 3.43
C VAL A 252 13.72 17.92 2.06
N ASN A 253 13.36 19.03 1.43
CA ASN A 253 13.92 19.45 0.16
C ASN A 253 15.20 20.26 0.39
N GLY A 254 16.32 19.75 -0.13
CA GLY A 254 17.64 20.36 -0.03
C GLY A 254 18.45 19.81 1.16
N ASN A 255 19.46 20.58 1.56
CA ASN A 255 20.33 20.21 2.67
C ASN A 255 19.62 20.48 4.01
N TRP A 256 19.88 19.64 5.00
CA TRP A 256 19.24 19.74 6.31
C TRP A 256 20.22 19.56 7.47
N THR A 257 19.96 20.25 8.57
CA THR A 257 20.60 19.97 9.87
C THR A 257 19.53 19.47 10.81
N LEU A 258 19.71 18.25 11.36
CA LEU A 258 18.74 17.65 12.26
C LEU A 258 18.66 18.47 13.56
N PRO A 259 17.51 19.11 13.87
CA PRO A 259 17.44 20.08 14.96
C PRO A 259 17.29 19.46 16.34
N SER A 260 16.67 18.27 16.44
CA SER A 260 16.37 17.59 17.69
C SER A 260 16.25 16.09 17.50
N ASP A 261 16.08 15.37 18.61
CA ASP A 261 15.68 13.97 18.60
C ASP A 261 14.36 13.78 17.87
N GLY A 262 14.14 12.58 17.35
CA GLY A 262 12.90 12.23 16.68
C GLY A 262 12.84 10.77 16.26
N GLN A 263 11.77 10.44 15.55
CA GLN A 263 11.51 9.09 15.07
C GLN A 263 10.69 9.07 13.78
N GLY A 264 10.65 7.92 13.10
CA GLY A 264 9.94 7.77 11.82
C GLY A 264 10.90 7.65 10.64
N THR A 265 10.41 8.05 9.46
CA THR A 265 11.21 8.07 8.22
C THR A 265 11.57 9.51 7.87
N LEU A 266 12.86 9.85 7.91
CA LEU A 266 13.35 11.14 7.46
C LEU A 266 14.01 10.98 6.09
N ILE A 267 13.51 11.73 5.12
CA ILE A 267 13.98 11.78 3.74
C ILE A 267 14.57 13.16 3.51
N VAL A 268 15.83 13.25 3.12
CA VAL A 268 16.52 14.52 2.82
C VAL A 268 17.04 14.44 1.40
N THR A 269 16.57 15.31 0.50
CA THR A 269 16.95 15.24 -0.92
C THR A 269 18.39 15.73 -1.18
N GLY A 270 18.92 16.59 -0.29
CA GLY A 270 20.32 16.99 -0.26
C GLY A 270 21.15 16.21 0.77
N GLY A 271 22.17 16.85 1.34
CA GLY A 271 22.98 16.31 2.43
C GLY A 271 22.36 16.53 3.82
N LEU A 272 22.68 15.64 4.75
CA LEU A 272 22.20 15.69 6.14
C LEU A 272 23.35 15.95 7.11
N THR A 273 23.20 16.92 8.00
CA THR A 273 24.10 17.12 9.14
C THR A 273 23.41 16.75 10.44
N ILE A 274 24.01 15.88 11.23
CA ILE A 274 23.59 15.56 12.60
C ILE A 274 24.68 16.06 13.54
N SER A 275 24.34 16.91 14.49
CA SER A 275 25.30 17.53 15.42
C SER A 275 24.88 17.33 16.87
N GLY A 276 25.82 17.42 17.81
CA GLY A 276 25.51 17.35 19.24
C GLY A 276 25.23 15.93 19.72
N ASN A 277 24.21 15.78 20.59
CA ASN A 277 23.81 14.50 21.19
C ASN A 277 22.40 14.10 20.76
N THR A 278 22.21 13.93 19.45
CA THR A 278 20.91 13.66 18.85
C THR A 278 20.67 12.19 18.58
N THR A 279 19.46 11.73 18.85
CA THR A 279 18.96 10.37 18.60
C THR A 279 17.84 10.36 17.57
N TRP A 280 17.96 9.49 16.57
CA TRP A 280 16.88 9.17 15.63
C TRP A 280 16.47 7.70 15.75
N ASN A 281 15.18 7.43 15.95
CA ASN A 281 14.64 6.08 15.92
C ASN A 281 13.86 5.85 14.63
N GLY A 282 14.38 5.03 13.72
CA GLY A 282 13.72 4.73 12.45
C GLY A 282 14.65 4.81 11.25
N VAL A 283 14.13 5.29 10.12
CA VAL A 283 14.82 5.26 8.83
C VAL A 283 15.32 6.65 8.45
N LEU A 284 16.58 6.74 8.02
CA LEU A 284 17.18 7.93 7.41
C LEU A 284 17.51 7.64 5.94
N LEU A 285 16.91 8.39 5.03
CA LEU A 285 17.19 8.35 3.59
C LEU A 285 17.77 9.70 3.17
N VAL A 286 19.02 9.71 2.69
CA VAL A 286 19.73 10.94 2.34
C VAL A 286 20.21 10.87 0.89
N GLY A 287 19.84 11.88 0.09
CA GLY A 287 20.25 12.01 -1.29
C GLY A 287 21.73 12.28 -1.44
N GLY A 288 22.24 13.25 -0.70
CA GLY A 288 23.67 13.56 -0.60
C GLY A 288 24.39 12.76 0.47
N ASN A 289 25.48 13.33 0.98
CA ASN A 289 26.25 12.76 2.09
C ASN A 289 25.67 13.17 3.46
N LEU A 290 25.96 12.35 4.47
CA LEU A 290 25.65 12.56 5.87
C LEU A 290 26.93 12.93 6.64
N THR A 291 26.90 14.07 7.32
CA THR A 291 27.94 14.48 8.28
C THR A 291 27.41 14.32 9.70
N ALA A 292 28.01 13.43 10.49
CA ALA A 292 27.67 13.22 11.89
C ALA A 292 28.78 13.78 12.80
N ASN A 293 28.44 14.80 13.59
CA ASN A 293 29.33 15.49 14.52
C ASN A 293 28.85 15.30 15.97
N GLY A 294 29.75 14.93 16.88
CA GLY A 294 29.43 14.78 18.32
C GLY A 294 29.18 13.34 18.73
N ASN A 295 28.12 13.07 19.50
CA ASN A 295 27.72 11.73 19.94
C ASN A 295 26.32 11.44 19.40
N ASN A 296 26.21 10.85 18.21
CA ASN A 296 24.92 10.69 17.54
C ASN A 296 24.49 9.23 17.52
N THR A 297 23.21 9.01 17.74
CA THR A 297 22.61 7.68 17.76
C THR A 297 21.52 7.60 16.69
N VAL A 298 21.55 6.56 15.88
CA VAL A 298 20.47 6.21 14.97
C VAL A 298 20.14 4.74 15.20
N ASN A 299 18.93 4.46 15.68
CA ASN A 299 18.44 3.10 15.89
C ASN A 299 17.41 2.78 14.80
N GLY A 300 17.83 2.05 13.78
CA GLY A 300 16.99 1.69 12.64
C GLY A 300 17.83 1.42 11.40
N ALA A 301 17.65 2.18 10.32
CA ALA A 301 18.45 2.01 9.11
C ALA A 301 18.82 3.36 8.51
N THR A 302 20.09 3.53 8.13
CA THR A 302 20.57 4.75 7.47
C THR A 302 21.07 4.43 6.07
N VAL A 303 20.59 5.17 5.08
CA VAL A 303 21.01 5.06 3.67
C VAL A 303 21.35 6.43 3.12
N THR A 304 22.58 6.60 2.63
CA THR A 304 23.13 7.87 2.13
C THR A 304 23.65 7.76 0.72
N GLY A 305 23.80 8.90 0.03
CA GLY A 305 24.29 8.96 -1.35
C GLY A 305 23.26 8.51 -2.38
N LEU A 306 21.96 8.56 -2.07
CA LEU A 306 20.90 8.08 -2.96
C LEU A 306 20.82 8.85 -4.29
N ASN A 307 21.33 10.09 -4.36
CA ASN A 307 21.37 10.86 -5.59
C ASN A 307 22.28 10.24 -6.68
N VAL A 308 23.16 9.29 -6.32
CA VAL A 308 23.87 8.46 -7.31
C VAL A 308 22.90 7.71 -8.21
N LYS A 309 21.74 7.28 -7.69
CA LYS A 309 20.66 6.65 -8.48
C LYS A 309 19.99 7.61 -9.47
N LEU A 310 20.17 8.92 -9.31
CA LEU A 310 19.72 9.95 -10.25
C LEU A 310 20.82 10.34 -11.24
N GLY A 311 21.94 9.63 -11.26
CA GLY A 311 23.10 9.92 -12.10
C GLY A 311 24.03 10.99 -11.56
N GLN A 312 23.88 11.42 -10.29
CA GLN A 312 24.82 12.37 -9.69
C GLN A 312 26.12 11.66 -9.25
N THR A 313 27.25 12.28 -9.52
CA THR A 313 28.53 11.84 -8.96
C THR A 313 28.73 12.46 -7.58
N LEU A 314 28.85 11.62 -6.55
CA LEU A 314 29.16 12.04 -5.19
C LEU A 314 30.54 11.53 -4.79
N SER A 315 31.35 12.39 -4.18
CA SER A 315 32.62 11.99 -3.54
C SER A 315 32.34 11.20 -2.25
N GLN A 316 33.37 10.50 -1.73
CA GLN A 316 33.33 9.97 -0.36
C GLN A 316 33.22 11.15 0.62
N GLY A 317 31.99 11.46 1.03
CA GLY A 317 31.68 12.63 1.88
C GLY A 317 30.86 12.27 3.12
N ASP A 318 30.50 10.99 3.30
CA ASP A 318 29.90 10.54 4.55
C ASP A 318 30.96 10.53 5.64
N VAL A 319 30.77 11.36 6.67
CA VAL A 319 31.77 11.56 7.73
C VAL A 319 31.18 11.29 9.10
N GLY A 320 31.82 10.40 9.85
CA GLY A 320 31.57 10.22 11.29
C GLY A 320 32.69 10.81 12.14
N ASN A 321 32.41 11.83 12.95
CA ASN A 321 33.37 12.44 13.90
C ASN A 321 32.97 12.15 15.35
N GLY A 322 33.85 11.55 16.16
CA GLY A 322 33.54 11.19 17.56
C GLY A 322 32.78 9.85 17.68
N THR A 323 32.10 9.62 18.80
CA THR A 323 31.35 8.36 19.00
C THR A 323 30.06 8.37 18.18
N LYS A 324 29.78 7.25 17.51
CA LYS A 324 28.62 7.11 16.63
C LYS A 324 27.92 5.79 16.95
N SER A 325 26.61 5.79 16.89
CA SER A 325 25.82 4.58 17.16
C SER A 325 24.74 4.43 16.11
N PHE A 326 25.13 4.03 14.90
CA PHE A 326 24.21 3.65 13.82
C PHE A 326 23.91 2.16 13.96
N ASN A 327 22.93 1.83 14.79
CA ASN A 327 22.56 0.45 15.10
C ASN A 327 21.35 0.03 14.26
N TYR A 328 21.44 -1.17 13.71
CA TYR A 328 20.28 -1.79 13.10
C TYR A 328 19.20 -2.12 14.15
N ASN A 329 17.97 -1.65 13.93
CA ASN A 329 16.82 -1.97 14.78
C ASN A 329 15.59 -2.23 13.90
N SER A 330 15.24 -3.51 13.73
CA SER A 330 14.18 -3.95 12.84
C SER A 330 12.79 -3.47 13.25
N CYS A 331 12.53 -3.30 14.55
CA CYS A 331 11.24 -2.82 15.06
C CYS A 331 11.04 -1.32 14.81
N ASN A 332 12.10 -0.53 14.92
CA ASN A 332 12.06 0.88 14.55
C ASN A 332 11.92 1.06 13.03
N VAL A 333 12.58 0.20 12.23
CA VAL A 333 12.35 0.17 10.77
C VAL A 333 10.90 -0.18 10.47
N ALA A 334 10.36 -1.25 11.06
CA ALA A 334 8.97 -1.65 10.86
C ALA A 334 7.98 -0.55 11.26
N SER A 335 8.22 0.14 12.37
CA SER A 335 7.38 1.26 12.82
C SER A 335 7.45 2.45 11.85
N ALA A 336 8.64 2.78 11.34
CA ALA A 336 8.84 3.84 10.36
C ALA A 336 8.23 3.51 8.98
N MET A 337 8.19 2.23 8.61
CA MET A 337 7.58 1.73 7.36
C MET A 337 6.09 1.40 7.51
N GLY A 338 5.53 1.44 8.73
CA GLY A 338 4.14 1.07 9.01
C GLY A 338 3.12 1.90 8.22
N LYS A 339 3.46 3.15 7.87
CA LYS A 339 2.66 4.03 7.02
C LYS A 339 2.73 3.72 5.53
N TRP A 340 3.76 3.00 5.09
CA TRP A 340 3.94 2.57 3.69
C TRP A 340 3.27 1.23 3.42
N GLY A 341 2.40 0.80 4.33
CA GLY A 341 1.61 -0.39 4.12
C GLY A 341 0.49 -0.18 3.13
N GLN A 342 -0.06 -1.30 2.67
CA GLN A 342 -1.25 -1.32 1.84
C GLN A 342 -2.20 -2.41 2.33
N LEU A 343 -3.47 -2.23 2.03
CA LEU A 343 -4.49 -3.25 2.27
C LEU A 343 -4.41 -4.28 1.15
N VAL A 344 -4.16 -5.54 1.49
CA VAL A 344 -4.04 -6.63 0.53
C VAL A 344 -5.12 -7.67 0.82
N GLY A 345 -5.90 -8.01 -0.20
CA GLY A 345 -6.88 -9.08 -0.15
C GLY A 345 -6.24 -10.45 0.07
N TYR A 346 -6.87 -11.32 0.85
CA TYR A 346 -6.45 -12.71 0.97
C TYR A 346 -6.90 -13.48 -0.27
N SER A 347 -5.97 -14.22 -0.87
CA SER A 347 -6.32 -15.15 -1.95
C SER A 347 -7.35 -16.18 -1.46
N ASN A 348 -8.36 -16.44 -2.28
CA ASN A 348 -9.47 -17.36 -2.00
C ASN A 348 -10.31 -17.00 -0.75
N ALA A 349 -10.33 -15.73 -0.34
CA ALA A 349 -11.14 -15.27 0.79
C ALA A 349 -12.33 -14.39 0.37
N TRP A 350 -12.69 -14.44 -0.92
CA TRP A 350 -13.83 -13.74 -1.49
C TRP A 350 -15.14 -14.47 -1.19
N VAL A 351 -16.19 -13.71 -0.92
CA VAL A 351 -17.51 -14.20 -0.53
C VAL A 351 -18.59 -13.47 -1.33
N ASP A 352 -19.40 -14.23 -2.06
CA ASP A 352 -20.66 -13.76 -2.63
C ASP A 352 -21.76 -13.80 -1.57
N ASN A 353 -22.64 -12.81 -1.59
CA ASN A 353 -23.85 -12.74 -0.80
C ASN A 353 -23.62 -12.62 0.72
N TRP A 354 -22.70 -11.72 1.11
CA TRP A 354 -22.47 -11.40 2.51
C TRP A 354 -23.74 -10.78 3.14
N PRO A 355 -24.19 -11.23 4.33
CA PRO A 355 -25.40 -10.71 4.95
C PRO A 355 -25.35 -9.18 5.16
N THR A 356 -26.37 -8.49 4.66
CA THR A 356 -26.71 -7.12 5.03
C THR A 356 -27.79 -7.19 6.11
N TYR A 357 -27.46 -6.76 7.32
CA TYR A 357 -28.42 -6.54 8.41
C TYR A 357 -28.34 -5.11 8.90
#